data_AF-A0A090W5I8-F1
#
_entry.id   AF-A0A090W5I8-F1
#
_cell.length_a   1.000
_cell.length_b   1.000
_cell.length_c   1.000
_cell.angle_alpha   90.00
_cell.angle_beta   90.00
_cell.angle_gamma   90.00
#
_symmetry.space_group_name_H-M   'P 1'
#
loop_
_entity.id
_entity.type
_entity.pdbx_description
1 polymer ?
#
loop_
_entity_poly.entity_id
_entity_poly.type
_entity_poly.pdbx_seq_one_letter_code
_entity_poly.pdbx_strand_id
1 'polypeptide(L)'
;MLRALNTIDVAATDVCKYFDKNVKKVTSFMGWEQEYFLVDKNLVACRPDITLTGRTLLGHSSAKGQQLDDHYFGSIPNRALNFMRDLENQCMLLGIPAKTRHNEVAPNQFEIAPIHEEANLAVDHNSLLMDVMGRVASRHNFKVLLHEKPFANINGSGKHNNWSLSTDTGINLLKPGKTPMSNLQF
;
A
#
# COMPACT_ATOMS: atom_id res chain seq x y z
N MET A 1 5.84 17.62 -0.66
CA MET A 1 4.99 16.91 -1.63
C MET A 1 4.26 17.87 -2.59
N LEU A 2 3.38 18.75 -2.10
CA LEU A 2 2.60 19.68 -2.94
C LEU A 2 3.41 20.47 -3.97
N ARG A 3 4.60 20.97 -3.60
CA ARG A 3 5.51 21.68 -4.54
C ARG A 3 5.93 20.79 -5.72
N ALA A 4 6.24 19.52 -5.47
CA ALA A 4 6.64 18.58 -6.52
C ALA A 4 5.47 18.24 -7.45
N LEU A 5 4.28 18.02 -6.89
CA LEU A 5 3.06 17.80 -7.69
C LEU A 5 2.75 19.00 -8.58
N ASN A 6 2.89 20.22 -8.06
CA ASN A 6 2.72 21.44 -8.85
C ASN A 6 3.78 21.58 -9.95
N THR A 7 5.04 21.21 -9.69
CA THR A 7 6.08 21.20 -10.72
C THR A 7 5.75 20.21 -11.85
N ILE A 8 5.26 19.01 -11.51
CA ILE A 8 4.83 18.02 -12.50
C ILE A 8 3.64 18.54 -13.31
N ASP A 9 2.63 19.12 -12.65
CA ASP A 9 1.44 19.69 -13.30
C ASP A 9 1.82 20.75 -14.34
N VAL A 10 2.62 21.75 -13.94
CA VAL A 10 3.06 22.83 -14.86
C VAL A 10 3.82 22.25 -16.05
N ALA A 11 4.82 21.40 -15.81
CA ALA A 11 5.63 20.83 -16.87
C ALA A 11 4.83 19.93 -17.82
N ALA A 12 3.98 19.05 -17.28
CA ALA A 12 3.18 18.13 -18.08
C ALA A 12 2.07 18.86 -18.85
N THR A 13 1.44 19.88 -18.26
CA THR A 13 0.43 20.70 -18.93
C THR A 13 1.02 21.45 -20.12
N ASP A 14 2.22 22.00 -19.99
CA ASP A 14 2.88 22.72 -21.10
C ASP A 14 3.21 21.78 -22.27
N VAL A 15 3.58 20.53 -21.99
CA VAL A 15 3.78 19.50 -23.03
C VAL A 15 2.44 19.07 -23.65
N CYS A 16 1.40 18.87 -22.83
CA CYS A 16 0.09 18.44 -23.33
C CYS A 16 -0.54 19.43 -24.33
N LYS A 17 -0.26 20.73 -24.18
CA LYS A 17 -0.76 21.79 -25.08
C LYS A 17 -0.25 21.67 -26.53
N TYR A 18 0.82 20.91 -26.79
CA TYR A 18 1.23 20.59 -28.17
C TYR A 18 0.25 19.66 -28.88
N PHE A 19 -0.52 18.87 -28.12
CA PHE A 19 -1.45 17.86 -28.65
C PHE A 19 -2.91 18.29 -28.50
N ASP A 20 -3.28 18.86 -27.34
CA ASP A 20 -4.62 19.40 -27.07
C ASP A 20 -4.51 20.73 -26.31
N LYS A 21 -4.90 21.83 -26.99
CA LYS A 21 -4.86 23.18 -26.42
C LYS A 21 -5.88 23.41 -25.30
N ASN A 22 -6.85 22.51 -25.13
CA ASN A 22 -7.87 22.63 -24.09
C ASN A 22 -7.40 22.15 -22.72
N VAL A 23 -6.29 21.42 -22.63
CA VAL A 23 -5.74 20.92 -21.37
C VAL A 23 -5.27 22.10 -20.51
N LYS A 24 -5.82 22.21 -19.30
CA LYS A 24 -5.48 23.28 -18.35
C LYS A 24 -4.67 22.77 -17.17
N LYS A 25 -4.76 21.48 -16.85
CA LYS A 25 -4.12 20.88 -15.68
C LYS A 25 -3.81 19.41 -15.93
N VAL A 26 -2.69 18.94 -15.39
CA VAL A 26 -2.35 17.53 -15.28
C VAL A 26 -2.27 17.15 -13.81
N THR A 27 -3.04 16.13 -13.42
CA THR A 27 -3.11 15.64 -12.05
C THR A 27 -2.36 14.32 -11.93
N SER A 28 -1.51 14.20 -10.91
CA SER A 28 -0.87 12.94 -10.55
C SER A 28 -1.78 12.09 -9.70
N PHE A 29 -1.89 10.81 -10.04
CA PHE A 29 -2.62 9.81 -9.26
C PHE A 29 -1.64 8.78 -8.69
N MET A 30 -1.98 8.23 -7.53
CA MET A 30 -1.19 7.21 -6.85
C MET A 30 -2.12 6.14 -6.26
N GLY A 31 -1.83 4.88 -6.57
CA GLY A 31 -2.38 3.71 -5.89
C GLY A 31 -1.26 3.02 -5.12
N TRP A 32 -1.31 3.09 -3.79
CA TRP A 32 -0.34 2.42 -2.94
C TRP A 32 -0.80 1.00 -2.60
N GLU A 33 0.16 0.10 -2.39
CA GLU A 33 -0.07 -1.25 -1.86
C GLU A 33 0.69 -1.34 -0.54
N GLN A 34 0.01 -1.63 0.57
CA GLN A 34 0.63 -1.62 1.90
C GLN A 34 0.75 -3.04 2.44
N GLU A 35 1.98 -3.55 2.44
CA GLU A 35 2.29 -4.82 3.08
C GLU A 35 2.62 -4.64 4.57
N TYR A 36 2.35 -5.66 5.38
CA TYR A 36 2.59 -5.66 6.83
C TYR A 36 2.60 -7.06 7.41
N PHE A 37 3.14 -7.21 8.61
CA PHE A 37 2.99 -8.44 9.41
C PHE A 37 2.04 -8.25 10.58
N LEU A 38 1.30 -9.31 10.93
CA LEU A 38 0.55 -9.39 12.19
C LEU A 38 1.21 -10.39 13.13
N VAL A 39 1.54 -9.93 14.34
CA VAL A 39 2.10 -10.79 15.38
C VAL A 39 1.23 -10.72 16.62
N ASP A 40 1.02 -11.84 17.29
CA ASP A 40 0.30 -11.88 18.56
C ASP A 40 0.96 -10.93 19.58
N LYS A 41 0.15 -10.10 20.23
CA LYS A 41 0.65 -9.08 21.15
C LYS A 41 1.44 -9.67 22.32
N ASN A 42 1.07 -10.86 22.81
CA ASN A 42 1.78 -11.53 23.89
C ASN A 42 3.14 -12.06 23.42
N LEU A 43 3.23 -12.56 22.18
CA LEU A 43 4.51 -12.97 21.59
C LEU A 43 5.45 -11.76 21.41
N VAL A 44 4.90 -10.61 21.01
CA VAL A 44 5.68 -9.37 20.93
C VAL A 44 6.15 -8.90 22.30
N ALA A 45 5.32 -9.03 23.34
CA ALA A 45 5.71 -8.66 24.72
C ALA A 45 6.90 -9.49 25.23
N CYS A 46 7.02 -10.75 24.79
CA CYS A 46 8.18 -11.59 25.07
C CYS A 46 9.43 -11.23 24.23
N ARG A 47 9.34 -10.25 23.32
CA ARG A 47 10.39 -9.85 22.37
C ARG A 47 10.67 -8.34 22.49
N PRO A 48 11.55 -7.93 23.43
CA PRO A 48 11.93 -6.53 23.60
C PRO A 48 12.51 -5.90 22.32
N ASP A 49 13.21 -6.70 21.52
CA ASP A 49 13.77 -6.25 20.25
C ASP A 49 12.69 -5.87 19.23
N ILE A 50 11.63 -6.67 19.08
CA ILE A 50 10.48 -6.30 18.22
C ILE A 50 9.78 -5.06 18.79
N THR A 51 9.62 -4.99 20.12
CA THR A 51 8.93 -3.86 20.76
C THR A 51 9.66 -2.53 20.53
N LEU A 52 10.99 -2.54 20.63
CA LEU A 52 11.81 -1.33 20.53
C LEU A 52 12.21 -0.98 19.09
N THR A 53 12.44 -1.99 18.25
CA THR A 53 13.02 -1.78 16.91
C THR A 53 12.08 -2.13 15.76
N GLY A 54 10.91 -2.73 16.04
CA GLY A 54 9.97 -3.17 15.00
C GLY A 54 10.43 -4.40 14.21
N ARG A 55 11.59 -4.98 14.55
CA ARG A 55 12.16 -6.18 13.93
C ARG A 55 12.86 -7.07 14.96
N THR A 56 13.15 -8.30 14.58
CA THR A 56 14.01 -9.20 15.36
C THR A 56 15.48 -8.82 15.18
N LEU A 57 16.23 -8.66 16.27
CA LEU A 57 17.69 -8.45 16.24
C LEU A 57 18.47 -9.76 16.31
N LEU A 58 17.86 -10.78 16.90
CA LEU A 58 18.39 -12.12 17.04
C LEU A 58 17.27 -13.16 16.87
N GLY A 59 17.66 -14.37 16.47
CA GLY A 59 16.73 -15.47 16.27
C GLY A 59 17.30 -16.48 15.29
N HIS A 60 17.09 -17.76 15.58
CA HIS A 60 17.33 -18.82 14.62
C HIS A 60 16.14 -18.94 13.67
N SER A 61 16.36 -19.57 12.51
CA SER A 61 15.27 -19.87 11.58
C SER A 61 14.19 -20.71 12.26
N SER A 62 12.92 -20.42 11.94
CA SER A 62 11.78 -21.18 12.45
C SER A 62 11.91 -22.66 12.04
N ALA A 63 11.55 -23.57 12.96
CA ALA A 63 11.48 -25.00 12.67
C ALA A 63 10.45 -25.32 11.58
N LYS A 64 9.40 -24.49 11.45
CA LYS A 64 8.47 -24.48 10.32
C LYS A 64 8.83 -23.28 9.43
N GLY A 65 9.41 -23.56 8.26
CA GLY A 65 9.73 -22.55 7.26
C GLY A 65 8.50 -22.07 6.48
N GLN A 66 8.74 -21.27 5.45
CA GLN A 66 7.73 -20.85 4.48
C GLN A 66 7.22 -22.06 3.69
N GLN A 67 5.96 -22.40 3.87
CA GLN A 67 5.32 -23.48 3.11
C GLN A 67 4.52 -22.88 1.94
N LEU A 68 4.18 -23.72 0.95
CA LEU A 68 2.92 -23.55 0.17
C LEU A 68 1.75 -23.54 1.20
N ASP A 69 0.47 -23.45 0.93
CA ASP A 69 -0.58 -23.30 1.98
C ASP A 69 -0.53 -21.99 2.84
N ASP A 70 0.63 -21.55 3.33
CA ASP A 70 0.88 -20.28 4.05
C ASP A 70 1.19 -19.12 3.07
N HIS A 71 1.13 -19.39 1.76
CA HIS A 71 1.48 -18.49 0.66
C HIS A 71 0.32 -17.62 0.17
N TYR A 72 0.61 -16.76 -0.81
CA TYR A 72 -0.28 -15.78 -1.45
C TYR A 72 -1.71 -16.28 -1.77
N PHE A 73 -1.87 -17.55 -2.16
CA PHE A 73 -3.17 -18.14 -2.54
C PHE A 73 -3.82 -18.99 -1.45
N GLY A 74 -3.19 -19.09 -0.27
CA GLY A 74 -3.70 -19.84 0.88
C GLY A 74 -4.88 -19.16 1.57
N SER A 75 -5.57 -19.89 2.45
CA SER A 75 -6.65 -19.33 3.25
C SER A 75 -6.11 -18.35 4.31
N ILE A 76 -6.73 -17.17 4.44
CA ILE A 76 -6.39 -16.22 5.51
C ILE A 76 -6.88 -16.77 6.86
N PRO A 77 -6.04 -16.86 7.90
CA PRO A 77 -6.48 -17.28 9.22
C PRO A 77 -7.63 -16.42 9.77
N ASN A 78 -8.65 -17.05 10.37
CA ASN A 78 -9.88 -16.37 10.84
C ASN A 78 -9.61 -15.14 11.73
N ARG A 79 -8.56 -15.21 12.57
CA ARG A 79 -8.18 -14.10 13.45
C ARG A 79 -7.66 -12.89 12.67
N ALA A 80 -6.81 -13.12 11.66
CA ALA A 80 -6.33 -12.07 10.76
C ALA A 80 -7.48 -11.52 9.91
N LEU A 81 -8.36 -12.38 9.42
CA LEU A 81 -9.54 -11.96 8.65
C LEU A 81 -10.48 -11.06 9.45
N ASN A 82 -10.70 -11.34 10.74
CA ASN A 82 -11.51 -10.49 11.62
C ASN A 82 -10.86 -9.11 11.84
N PHE A 83 -9.53 -9.06 12.03
CA PHE A 83 -8.79 -7.80 12.04
C PHE A 83 -8.98 -7.02 10.74
N MET A 84 -8.81 -7.69 9.59
CA MET A 84 -8.92 -7.05 8.28
C MET A 84 -10.34 -6.51 8.02
N ARG A 85 -11.38 -7.22 8.48
CA ARG A 85 -12.78 -6.78 8.36
C ARG A 85 -13.05 -5.51 9.17
N ASP A 86 -12.58 -5.46 10.42
CA ASP A 86 -12.70 -4.24 11.23
C ASP A 86 -11.89 -3.09 10.62
N LEU A 87 -10.67 -3.35 10.14
CA LEU A 87 -9.85 -2.36 9.47
C LEU A 87 -10.56 -1.76 8.23
N GLU A 88 -11.11 -2.61 7.37
CA GLU A 88 -11.88 -2.18 6.19
C GLU A 88 -13.08 -1.30 6.58
N ASN A 89 -13.81 -1.66 7.64
CA ASN A 89 -14.90 -0.84 8.15
C ASN A 89 -14.41 0.54 8.63
N GLN A 90 -13.29 0.60 9.35
CA GLN A 90 -12.71 1.88 9.77
C GLN A 90 -12.24 2.71 8.57
N CYS A 91 -11.63 2.09 7.57
CA CYS A 91 -11.23 2.75 6.33
C CYS A 91 -12.43 3.39 5.62
N MET A 92 -13.53 2.66 5.48
CA MET A 92 -14.77 3.18 4.88
C MET A 92 -15.31 4.41 5.63
N LEU A 93 -15.30 4.38 6.96
CA LEU A 93 -15.74 5.53 7.78
C LEU A 93 -14.84 6.76 7.63
N LEU A 94 -13.56 6.55 7.32
CA LEU A 94 -12.56 7.60 7.12
C LEU A 94 -12.41 8.04 5.66
N GLY A 95 -13.19 7.45 4.75
CA GLY A 95 -13.13 7.77 3.31
C GLY A 95 -11.97 7.11 2.56
N ILE A 96 -11.22 6.19 3.17
CA ILE A 96 -10.14 5.46 2.51
C ILE A 96 -10.76 4.34 1.65
N PRO A 97 -10.58 4.34 0.31
CA PRO A 97 -11.27 3.42 -0.59
C PRO A 97 -10.57 2.06 -0.68
N ALA A 98 -10.38 1.40 0.47
CA ALA A 98 -9.78 0.06 0.57
C ALA A 98 -10.54 -0.95 -0.32
N LYS A 99 -9.80 -1.73 -1.11
CA LYS A 99 -10.40 -2.59 -2.14
C LYS A 99 -9.94 -4.04 -2.06
N THR A 100 -8.64 -4.28 -1.97
CA THR A 100 -8.05 -5.62 -1.96
C THR A 100 -7.36 -5.89 -0.64
N ARG A 101 -7.39 -7.16 -0.23
CA ARG A 101 -6.62 -7.70 0.89
C ARG A 101 -6.32 -9.17 0.63
N HIS A 102 -5.10 -9.60 0.94
CA HIS A 102 -4.69 -11.00 0.77
C HIS A 102 -3.52 -11.36 1.70
N ASN A 103 -3.22 -12.65 1.77
CA ASN A 103 -1.95 -13.14 2.28
C ASN A 103 -0.83 -12.69 1.35
N GLU A 104 0.34 -12.45 1.93
CA GLU A 104 1.57 -12.29 1.17
C GLU A 104 2.38 -13.59 1.15
N VAL A 105 3.58 -13.55 0.58
CA VAL A 105 4.41 -14.74 0.42
C VAL A 105 4.91 -15.27 1.77
N ALA A 106 5.27 -14.42 2.75
CA ALA A 106 5.77 -14.89 4.04
C ALA A 106 4.67 -15.17 5.08
N PRO A 107 4.95 -16.05 6.07
CA PRO A 107 3.98 -16.36 7.13
C PRO A 107 3.58 -15.12 7.93
N ASN A 108 2.27 -14.95 8.13
CA ASN A 108 1.66 -13.80 8.81
C ASN A 108 1.95 -12.43 8.13
N GLN A 109 2.39 -12.44 6.87
CA GLN A 109 2.47 -11.26 6.02
C GLN A 109 1.16 -11.09 5.25
N PHE A 110 0.71 -9.85 5.11
CA PHE A 110 -0.52 -9.51 4.42
C PHE A 110 -0.36 -8.20 3.67
N GLU A 111 -1.27 -7.95 2.73
CA GLU A 111 -1.37 -6.70 1.98
C GLU A 111 -2.78 -6.11 2.07
N ILE A 112 -2.86 -4.78 2.02
CA ILE A 112 -4.08 -4.03 1.72
C ILE A 112 -3.78 -2.96 0.65
N ALA A 113 -4.64 -2.88 -0.36
CA ALA A 113 -4.55 -1.83 -1.38
C ALA A 113 -5.93 -1.17 -1.66
N PRO A 114 -6.00 0.17 -1.69
CA PRO A 114 -7.19 0.90 -2.10
C PRO A 114 -7.21 1.15 -3.60
N ILE A 115 -8.32 1.74 -4.05
CA ILE A 115 -8.38 2.38 -5.37
C ILE A 115 -7.41 3.58 -5.38
N HIS A 116 -6.76 3.83 -6.52
CA HIS A 116 -5.89 5.00 -6.68
C HIS A 116 -6.66 6.32 -6.51
N GLU A 117 -5.98 7.32 -5.98
CA GLU A 117 -6.53 8.66 -5.73
C GLU A 117 -5.55 9.73 -6.21
N GLU A 118 -5.93 11.01 -6.14
CA GLU A 118 -4.96 12.09 -6.35
C GLU A 118 -3.78 11.89 -5.39
N ALA A 119 -2.56 12.01 -5.90
CA ALA A 119 -1.36 11.58 -5.19
C ALA A 119 -1.24 12.14 -3.77
N ASN A 120 -1.58 13.42 -3.55
CA ASN A 120 -1.55 14.02 -2.22
C ASN A 120 -2.52 13.31 -1.26
N LEU A 121 -3.78 13.16 -1.69
CA LEU A 121 -4.81 12.48 -0.89
C LEU A 121 -4.44 11.02 -0.63
N ALA A 122 -3.91 10.33 -1.63
CA ALA A 122 -3.46 8.95 -1.47
C ALA A 122 -2.40 8.80 -0.37
N VAL A 123 -1.44 9.72 -0.28
CA VAL A 123 -0.41 9.71 0.78
C VAL A 123 -0.99 10.05 2.16
N ASP A 124 -1.92 11.01 2.23
CA ASP A 124 -2.62 11.33 3.48
C ASP A 124 -3.44 10.13 3.97
N HIS A 125 -4.17 9.46 3.07
CA HIS A 125 -4.92 8.24 3.35
C HIS A 125 -4.02 7.07 3.75
N ASN A 126 -2.86 6.86 3.12
CA ASN A 126 -1.91 5.82 3.55
C ASN A 126 -1.36 6.09 4.96
N SER A 127 -1.02 7.36 5.25
CA SER A 127 -0.52 7.75 6.56
C SER A 127 -1.57 7.52 7.65
N LEU A 128 -2.82 7.90 7.37
CA LEU A 128 -3.96 7.64 8.25
C LEU A 128 -4.23 6.13 8.42
N LEU A 129 -4.15 5.36 7.33
CA LEU A 129 -4.29 3.90 7.37
C LEU A 129 -3.30 3.30 8.39
N MET A 130 -2.02 3.66 8.32
CA MET A 130 -0.99 3.08 9.19
C MET A 130 -1.28 3.33 10.69
N ASP A 131 -1.80 4.50 11.05
CA ASP A 131 -2.25 4.79 12.43
C ASP A 131 -3.48 3.94 12.83
N VAL A 132 -4.48 3.89 11.95
CA VAL A 132 -5.71 3.10 12.18
C VAL A 132 -5.39 1.62 12.32
N MET A 133 -4.49 1.08 11.50
CA MET A 133 -4.00 -0.30 11.57
C MET A 133 -3.47 -0.63 12.97
N GLY A 134 -2.65 0.25 13.56
CA GLY A 134 -2.14 0.05 14.92
C GLY A 134 -3.24 -0.02 15.98
N ARG A 135 -4.24 0.87 15.89
CA ARG A 135 -5.38 0.93 16.82
C ARG A 135 -6.28 -0.30 16.67
N VAL A 136 -6.63 -0.68 15.45
CA VAL A 136 -7.45 -1.86 15.14
C VAL A 136 -6.71 -3.11 15.62
N ALA A 137 -5.43 -3.26 15.30
CA ALA A 137 -4.66 -4.44 15.70
C ALA A 137 -4.63 -4.64 17.21
N SER A 138 -4.46 -3.56 17.99
CA SER A 138 -4.49 -3.66 19.45
C SER A 138 -5.85 -4.16 19.99
N ARG A 139 -6.98 -3.85 19.33
CA ARG A 139 -8.30 -4.39 19.72
C ARG A 139 -8.42 -5.89 19.43
N HIS A 140 -7.71 -6.36 18.41
CA HIS A 140 -7.67 -7.77 17.98
C HIS A 140 -6.48 -8.56 18.58
N ASN A 141 -5.85 -8.03 19.64
CA ASN A 141 -4.68 -8.62 20.30
C ASN A 141 -3.50 -8.91 19.35
N PHE A 142 -3.35 -8.07 18.34
CA PHE A 142 -2.22 -8.08 17.42
C PHE A 142 -1.33 -6.85 17.62
N LYS A 143 -0.09 -6.97 17.17
CA LYS A 143 0.80 -5.88 16.81
C LYS A 143 1.02 -5.93 15.31
N VAL A 144 0.76 -4.82 14.62
CA VAL A 144 1.20 -4.63 13.24
C VAL A 144 2.68 -4.29 13.23
N LEU A 145 3.46 -4.96 12.38
CA LEU A 145 4.83 -4.58 12.07
C LEU A 145 4.87 -4.02 10.64
N LEU A 146 5.33 -2.78 10.53
CA LEU A 146 5.48 -2.03 9.26
C LEU A 146 6.95 -1.87 8.84
N HIS A 147 7.88 -2.44 9.62
CA HIS A 147 9.30 -2.45 9.29
C HIS A 147 9.49 -3.23 7.97
N GLU A 148 10.36 -2.78 7.08
CA GLU A 148 10.55 -3.38 5.74
C GLU A 148 11.17 -4.78 5.81
N LYS A 149 12.01 -5.03 6.82
CA LYS A 149 12.53 -6.35 7.16
C LYS A 149 12.33 -6.74 8.64
N PRO A 150 11.11 -7.16 9.07
CA PRO A 150 10.85 -7.50 10.47
C PRO A 150 11.57 -8.78 10.91
N PHE A 151 11.75 -9.73 9.99
CA PHE A 151 12.34 -11.05 10.25
C PHE A 151 13.43 -11.36 9.22
N ALA A 152 14.56 -11.89 9.68
CA ALA A 152 15.64 -12.32 8.81
C ALA A 152 15.25 -13.57 7.99
N ASN A 153 15.80 -13.70 6.77
CA ASN A 153 15.68 -14.89 5.91
C ASN A 153 14.27 -15.27 5.41
N ILE A 154 13.27 -14.40 5.55
CA ILE A 154 11.95 -14.51 4.88
C ILE A 154 11.67 -13.24 4.07
N ASN A 155 10.57 -13.16 3.32
CA ASN A 155 10.21 -11.96 2.55
C ASN A 155 10.12 -10.70 3.46
N GLY A 156 10.48 -9.55 2.90
CA GLY A 156 10.27 -8.26 3.53
C GLY A 156 8.90 -7.68 3.18
N SER A 157 8.51 -6.59 3.84
CA SER A 157 7.30 -5.84 3.53
C SER A 157 7.59 -4.67 2.60
N GLY A 158 6.93 -4.67 1.44
CA GLY A 158 6.96 -3.61 0.44
C GLY A 158 5.91 -2.51 0.65
N LYS A 159 6.11 -1.42 -0.08
CA LYS A 159 5.07 -0.44 -0.38
C LYS A 159 5.15 -0.06 -1.85
N HIS A 160 4.34 -0.67 -2.69
CA HIS A 160 4.32 -0.34 -4.11
C HIS A 160 3.58 0.96 -4.35
N ASN A 161 3.99 1.70 -5.38
CA ASN A 161 3.37 2.95 -5.78
C ASN A 161 3.04 2.88 -7.27
N ASN A 162 1.79 2.56 -7.58
CA ASN A 162 1.26 2.64 -8.94
C ASN A 162 1.00 4.12 -9.26
N TRP A 163 1.82 4.70 -10.12
CA TRP A 163 1.78 6.13 -10.43
C TRP A 163 1.25 6.38 -11.85
N SER A 164 0.39 7.39 -12.01
CA SER A 164 -0.12 7.82 -13.30
C SER A 164 -0.37 9.32 -13.37
N LEU A 165 -0.51 9.82 -14.59
CA LEU A 165 -0.84 11.22 -14.89
C LEU A 165 -2.11 11.27 -15.73
N SER A 166 -3.05 12.11 -15.35
CA SER A 166 -4.26 12.36 -16.15
C SER A 166 -4.49 13.84 -16.36
N THR A 167 -4.91 14.21 -17.57
CA THR A 167 -5.35 15.57 -17.88
C THR A 167 -6.69 15.89 -17.23
N ASP A 168 -7.01 17.17 -17.06
CA ASP A 168 -8.35 17.64 -16.66
C ASP A 168 -9.45 17.30 -17.68
N THR A 169 -9.07 16.95 -18.91
CA THR A 169 -9.96 16.45 -19.96
C THR A 169 -10.23 14.94 -19.87
N GLY A 170 -9.64 14.24 -18.89
CA GLY A 170 -9.89 12.81 -18.62
C GLY A 170 -8.99 11.84 -19.38
N ILE A 171 -7.89 12.30 -19.97
CA ILE A 171 -6.94 11.46 -20.70
C ILE A 171 -5.86 10.96 -19.75
N ASN A 172 -5.70 9.64 -19.64
CA ASN A 172 -4.55 9.03 -18.97
C ASN A 172 -3.34 9.07 -19.91
N LEU A 173 -2.30 9.81 -19.51
CA LEU A 173 -1.10 10.03 -20.30
C LEU A 173 -0.18 8.80 -20.37
N LEU A 174 -0.36 7.82 -19.49
CA LEU A 174 0.39 6.56 -19.47
C LEU A 174 -0.42 5.38 -20.00
N LYS A 175 -1.50 5.65 -20.73
CA LYS A 175 -2.27 4.61 -21.41
C LYS A 175 -1.91 4.61 -22.90
N PRO A 176 -1.33 3.51 -23.44
CA PRO A 176 -1.09 3.44 -24.86
C PRO A 176 -2.44 3.46 -25.61
N GLY A 177 -2.47 4.25 -26.68
CA GLY A 177 -3.53 4.26 -27.67
C GLY A 177 -3.52 2.99 -28.53
N LYS A 178 -4.57 2.84 -29.34
CA LYS A 178 -4.78 1.66 -30.19
C LYS A 178 -4.02 1.74 -31.52
N THR A 179 -3.58 2.94 -31.91
CA THR A 179 -2.87 3.18 -33.17
C THR A 179 -1.57 3.95 -32.91
N PRO A 180 -0.54 3.81 -33.77
CA PRO A 180 0.71 4.56 -33.63
C PRO A 180 0.49 6.07 -33.57
N MET A 181 -0.47 6.59 -34.35
CA MET A 181 -0.79 8.02 -34.36
C MET A 181 -1.42 8.49 -33.05
N SER A 182 -2.25 7.66 -32.41
CA SER A 182 -2.81 7.97 -31.08
C SER A 182 -1.80 7.90 -29.94
N ASN A 183 -0.60 7.33 -30.20
CA ASN A 183 0.47 7.22 -29.21
C ASN A 183 1.41 8.42 -29.22
N LEU A 184 1.30 9.39 -30.14
CA LEU A 184 2.25 10.50 -30.17
C LEU A 184 2.26 11.33 -28.86
N GLN A 185 1.15 11.33 -28.13
CA GLN A 185 1.01 11.98 -26.83
C GLN A 185 1.46 11.07 -25.65
N PHE A 186 1.44 9.74 -25.83
CA PHE A 186 1.89 8.77 -24.83
C PHE A 186 3.41 8.64 -24.89
#